data_AF-A0A812Z4R5-F1
#
_entry.id   AF-A0A812Z4R5-F1
#
_cell.length_a   1.000
_cell.length_b   1.000
_cell.length_c   1.000
_cell.angle_alpha   90.00
_cell.angle_beta   90.00
_cell.angle_gamma   90.00
#
_symmetry.space_group_name_H-M   'P 1'
#
loop_
_entity.id
_entity.type
_entity.pdbx_description
1 polymer ?
#
loop_
_entity_poly.entity_id
_entity_poly.type
_entity_poly.pdbx_seq_one_letter_code
_entity_poly.pdbx_strand_id
1 'polypeptide(L)'
;MAFCVLERSFVSGPWNPWILERQGKHEEERHLRRATATPIATLQNADPDVLLYALEAGDREKALELLRGPGAEALLRRRSRRRDCTPLMLAAGASGEIYEEIVECILAFGSAANVAAKSRSFRTAADYAAMHPGPGSARLARRLKALATEELAKTADVRCPCCGAALMRRPRVASLADRYRKGRHTNPLLQRFFKDWPNTWEALMGPEFHTFHKARSLHKELSESLAALEELEELCPELQRDEGKELHLMDLCCGKSLTCALAASRFPKLTVSGVDFVGPEALPHYEWAGMRNVEYLQQDVLAQNSTSVLSQRIAEVQRPTAIIGIHLCGRLSERAVELFALEQVTTCILVPCCLPHLRQAPASLTHLYRNSVPDATQYAEWASYLQERLMEMPGTVVRTVLAPDMMSEKRLVLTATKRATHCVFMPRMPWINGD
;
A
#
# COMPACT_ATOMS: atom_id res chain seq x y z
N MET A 1 -44.49 -12.07 -16.51
CA MET A 1 -44.17 -10.92 -15.63
C MET A 1 -44.67 -11.24 -14.23
N ALA A 2 -43.77 -11.62 -13.33
CA ALA A 2 -44.03 -11.72 -11.89
C ALA A 2 -42.66 -11.56 -11.20
N PHE A 3 -42.46 -10.43 -10.53
CA PHE A 3 -41.26 -10.13 -9.77
C PHE A 3 -41.36 -10.83 -8.41
N CYS A 4 -40.42 -11.73 -8.14
CA CYS A 4 -40.23 -12.33 -6.83
C CYS A 4 -39.19 -11.49 -6.07
N VAL A 5 -39.64 -10.71 -5.10
CA VAL A 5 -38.79 -9.95 -4.18
C VAL A 5 -38.38 -10.89 -3.05
N LEU A 6 -37.10 -11.25 -2.99
CA LEU A 6 -36.50 -11.94 -1.83
C LEU A 6 -35.83 -10.90 -0.95
N GLU A 7 -36.54 -10.49 0.11
CA GLU A 7 -35.94 -9.83 1.27
C GLU A 7 -34.97 -10.80 1.96
N ARG A 8 -33.69 -10.43 2.02
CA ARG A 8 -32.70 -11.09 2.89
C ARG A 8 -32.61 -10.32 4.20
N SER A 9 -33.19 -10.90 5.23
CA SER A 9 -33.02 -10.52 6.63
C SER A 9 -31.55 -10.70 7.04
N PHE A 10 -30.90 -9.61 7.43
CA PHE A 10 -29.58 -9.65 8.08
C PHE A 10 -29.76 -10.21 9.49
N VAL A 11 -29.45 -11.50 9.68
CA VAL A 11 -29.31 -12.09 11.02
C VAL A 11 -27.93 -11.75 11.56
N SER A 12 -27.87 -10.83 12.51
CA SER A 12 -26.68 -10.53 13.29
C SER A 12 -26.29 -11.75 14.14
N GLY A 13 -25.28 -12.50 13.68
CA GLY A 13 -24.65 -13.56 14.45
C GLY A 13 -23.81 -13.01 15.62
N PRO A 14 -23.55 -13.82 16.66
CA PRO A 14 -23.02 -13.35 17.93
C PRO A 14 -21.58 -12.82 17.79
N TRP A 15 -21.37 -11.67 18.41
CA TRP A 15 -20.10 -10.96 18.51
C TRP A 15 -19.09 -11.79 19.32
N ASN A 16 -17.84 -11.79 18.85
CA ASN A 16 -16.73 -12.48 19.51
C ASN A 16 -16.41 -11.80 20.87
N PRO A 17 -16.62 -12.46 22.03
CA PRO A 17 -16.51 -11.83 23.35
C PRO A 17 -15.11 -11.30 23.68
N TRP A 18 -14.07 -11.83 23.03
CA TRP A 18 -12.67 -11.51 23.37
C TRP A 18 -12.17 -10.14 22.89
N ILE A 19 -12.85 -9.50 21.93
CA ILE A 19 -12.46 -8.17 21.41
C ILE A 19 -13.01 -7.05 22.30
N LEU A 20 -14.21 -7.23 22.87
CA LEU A 20 -14.81 -6.27 23.80
C LEU A 20 -14.21 -6.36 25.21
N GLU A 21 -13.79 -7.55 25.67
CA GLU A 21 -13.25 -7.69 27.02
C GLU A 21 -11.84 -7.08 27.19
N ARG A 22 -11.04 -7.03 26.11
CA ARG A 22 -9.75 -6.31 26.09
C ARG A 22 -9.89 -4.80 25.89
N GLN A 23 -10.94 -4.34 25.22
CA GLN A 23 -11.24 -2.91 25.08
C GLN A 23 -11.87 -2.35 26.36
N GLY A 24 -12.79 -3.09 26.97
CA GLY A 24 -13.47 -2.73 28.22
C GLY A 24 -12.50 -2.64 29.41
N LYS A 25 -11.62 -3.62 29.63
CA LYS A 25 -10.65 -3.58 30.75
C LYS A 25 -9.65 -2.42 30.65
N HIS A 26 -9.31 -1.98 29.43
CA HIS A 26 -8.42 -0.81 29.24
C HIS A 26 -9.14 0.54 29.40
N GLU A 27 -10.44 0.61 29.10
CA GLU A 27 -11.27 1.81 29.33
C GLU A 27 -11.64 1.95 30.81
N GLU A 28 -11.96 0.86 31.49
CA GLU A 28 -12.34 0.85 32.90
C GLU A 28 -11.17 1.22 33.83
N GLU A 29 -9.94 0.74 33.53
CA GLU A 29 -8.72 1.16 34.24
C GLU A 29 -8.35 2.64 33.99
N ARG A 30 -8.70 3.21 32.83
CA ARG A 30 -8.51 4.64 32.53
C ARG A 30 -9.54 5.52 33.23
N HIS A 31 -10.78 5.06 33.35
CA HIS A 31 -11.83 5.76 34.07
C HIS A 31 -11.59 5.77 35.58
N LEU A 32 -11.16 4.65 36.18
CA LEU A 32 -10.82 4.60 37.61
C LEU A 32 -9.62 5.48 37.99
N ARG A 33 -8.62 5.64 37.11
CA ARG A 33 -7.47 6.55 37.35
C ARG A 33 -7.81 8.04 37.23
N ARG A 34 -8.96 8.40 36.61
CA ARG A 34 -9.41 9.79 36.47
C ARG A 34 -10.26 10.27 37.65
N ALA A 35 -10.85 9.37 38.43
CA ALA A 35 -11.79 9.72 39.50
C ALA A 35 -11.13 10.22 40.80
N THR A 36 -9.79 10.17 40.93
CA THR A 36 -9.08 10.46 42.19
C THR A 36 -8.07 11.61 42.13
N ALA A 37 -8.08 12.45 41.10
CA ALA A 37 -7.15 13.58 40.99
C ALA A 37 -7.80 14.93 41.38
N THR A 38 -7.30 15.52 42.48
CA THR A 38 -7.59 16.87 42.97
C THR A 38 -7.24 17.95 41.92
N PRO A 39 -8.01 19.06 41.82
CA PRO A 39 -7.94 19.96 40.66
C PRO A 39 -6.85 21.01 40.86
N ILE A 40 -5.66 20.76 40.31
CA ILE A 40 -4.72 21.70 39.65
C ILE A 40 -3.68 20.78 38.98
N ALA A 41 -4.13 19.92 38.07
CA ALA A 41 -3.26 19.24 37.12
C ALA A 41 -3.14 20.16 35.90
N THR A 42 -1.98 20.79 35.78
CA THR A 42 -1.59 21.65 34.65
C THR A 42 -1.91 20.97 33.31
N LEU A 43 -2.38 21.75 32.34
CA LEU A 43 -2.67 21.39 30.94
C LEU A 43 -1.54 20.63 30.20
N GLN A 44 -0.38 20.44 30.83
CA GLN A 44 0.74 19.63 30.35
C GLN A 44 0.41 18.13 30.23
N ASN A 45 -0.65 17.64 30.88
CA ASN A 45 -1.10 16.24 30.79
C ASN A 45 -2.37 16.05 29.94
N ALA A 46 -2.81 17.06 29.20
CA ALA A 46 -3.96 16.91 28.32
C ALA A 46 -3.68 15.82 27.27
N ASP A 47 -4.68 14.97 27.00
CA ASP A 47 -4.59 13.98 25.93
C ASP A 47 -4.19 14.70 24.63
N PRO A 48 -3.08 14.31 23.97
CA PRO A 48 -2.61 14.99 22.76
C PRO A 48 -3.64 14.99 21.64
N ASP A 49 -4.62 14.08 21.67
CA ASP A 49 -5.65 13.94 20.64
C ASP A 49 -6.97 14.66 21.03
N VAL A 50 -7.02 15.41 22.15
CA VAL A 50 -8.25 16.04 22.68
C VAL A 50 -8.92 17.02 21.69
N LEU A 51 -8.15 17.81 20.95
CA LEU A 51 -8.69 18.72 19.94
C LEU A 51 -9.34 17.95 18.79
N LEU A 52 -8.73 16.84 18.37
CA LEU A 52 -9.25 16.00 17.29
C LEU A 52 -10.58 15.37 17.72
N TYR A 53 -10.67 14.88 18.96
CA TYR A 53 -11.92 14.33 19.49
C TYR A 53 -13.03 15.38 19.57
N ALA A 54 -12.71 16.60 20.04
CA ALA A 54 -13.69 17.69 20.07
C ALA A 54 -14.22 18.02 18.67
N LEU A 55 -13.33 18.15 17.68
CA LEU A 55 -13.71 18.43 16.28
C LEU A 55 -14.50 17.28 15.63
N GLU A 56 -14.12 16.02 15.91
CA GLU A 56 -14.85 14.84 15.40
C GLU A 56 -16.24 14.70 16.03
N ALA A 57 -16.39 15.11 17.30
CA ALA A 57 -17.66 15.10 18.02
C ALA A 57 -18.56 16.31 17.71
N GLY A 58 -18.04 17.31 16.97
CA GLY A 58 -18.74 18.57 16.73
C GLY A 58 -18.85 19.48 17.96
N ASP A 59 -18.02 19.25 18.98
CA ASP A 59 -17.96 20.07 20.20
C ASP A 59 -17.19 21.38 19.93
N ARG A 60 -17.92 22.35 19.35
CA ARG A 60 -17.39 23.65 18.95
C ARG A 60 -16.80 24.43 20.12
N GLU A 61 -17.51 24.47 21.25
CA GLU A 61 -17.08 25.24 22.42
C GLU A 61 -15.77 24.68 22.97
N LYS A 62 -15.67 23.35 23.12
CA LYS A 62 -14.44 22.74 23.59
C LYS A 62 -13.29 22.92 22.62
N ALA A 63 -13.53 22.80 21.32
CA ALA A 63 -12.50 23.04 20.31
C ALA A 63 -11.95 24.47 20.37
N LEU A 64 -12.82 25.48 20.52
CA LEU A 64 -12.41 26.88 20.68
C LEU A 64 -11.68 27.11 22.00
N GLU A 65 -12.13 26.52 23.11
CA GLU A 65 -11.43 26.56 24.41
C GLU A 65 -10.00 26.02 24.28
N LEU A 66 -9.83 24.87 23.63
CA LEU A 66 -8.53 24.23 23.41
C LEU A 66 -7.62 25.05 22.49
N LEU A 67 -8.18 25.68 21.46
CA LEU A 67 -7.43 26.53 20.54
C LEU A 67 -7.02 27.87 21.17
N ARG A 68 -7.80 28.39 22.13
CA ARG A 68 -7.46 29.61 22.89
C ARG A 68 -6.53 29.31 24.08
N GLY A 69 -6.44 28.05 24.49
CA GLY A 69 -5.62 27.61 25.61
C GLY A 69 -4.13 27.48 25.29
N PRO A 70 -3.28 27.37 26.34
CA PRO A 70 -1.86 27.09 26.15
C PRO A 70 -1.67 25.73 25.48
N GLY A 71 -0.70 25.64 24.56
CA GLY A 71 -0.39 24.40 23.85
C GLY A 71 -1.19 24.15 22.57
N ALA A 72 -2.03 25.09 22.12
CA ALA A 72 -2.77 25.00 20.86
C ALA A 72 -1.88 24.59 19.67
N GLU A 73 -0.69 25.17 19.53
CA GLU A 73 0.25 24.80 18.45
C GLU A 73 0.63 23.30 18.46
N ALA A 74 0.79 22.70 19.63
CA ALA A 74 1.13 21.28 19.75
C ALA A 74 -0.05 20.39 19.34
N LEU A 75 -1.28 20.81 19.63
CA LEU A 75 -2.52 20.14 19.20
C LEU A 75 -2.70 20.25 17.68
N LEU A 76 -2.34 21.38 17.07
CA LEU A 76 -2.43 21.61 15.62
C LEU A 76 -1.49 20.75 14.78
N ARG A 77 -0.42 20.21 15.37
CA ARG A 77 0.53 19.30 14.71
C ARG A 77 0.04 17.85 14.66
N ARG A 78 -1.07 17.54 15.33
CA ARG A 78 -1.63 16.18 15.40
C ARG A 78 -2.50 15.89 14.18
N ARG A 79 -2.75 14.59 13.96
CA ARG A 79 -3.66 14.10 12.92
C ARG A 79 -4.58 13.06 13.52
N SER A 80 -5.85 13.06 13.08
CA SER A 80 -6.82 12.03 13.45
C SER A 80 -6.29 10.66 13.01
N ARG A 81 -6.22 9.70 13.95
CA ARG A 81 -5.81 8.33 13.62
C ARG A 81 -6.82 7.61 12.72
N ARG A 82 -8.10 8.01 12.82
CA ARG A 82 -9.20 7.38 12.07
C ARG A 82 -9.20 7.80 10.61
N ARG A 83 -9.05 9.11 10.35
CA ARG A 83 -9.21 9.69 9.00
C ARG A 83 -7.92 10.25 8.40
N ASP A 84 -6.82 10.24 9.16
CA ASP A 84 -5.57 10.93 8.81
C ASP A 84 -5.79 12.41 8.44
N CYS A 85 -6.76 13.04 9.10
CA CYS A 85 -7.14 14.44 8.87
C CYS A 85 -6.41 15.36 9.86
N THR A 86 -6.00 16.54 9.40
CA THR A 86 -5.52 17.61 10.28
C THR A 86 -6.72 18.27 10.99
N PRO A 87 -6.50 18.98 12.12
CA PRO A 87 -7.55 19.80 12.74
C PRO A 87 -8.21 20.76 11.77
N LEU A 88 -7.43 21.34 10.84
CA LEU A 88 -7.96 22.22 9.80
C LEU A 88 -8.92 21.49 8.85
N MET A 89 -8.62 20.25 8.44
CA MET A 89 -9.53 19.47 7.59
C MET A 89 -10.83 19.12 8.32
N LEU A 90 -10.74 18.74 9.60
CA LEU A 90 -11.91 18.46 10.44
C LEU A 90 -12.78 19.71 10.58
N ALA A 91 -12.19 20.87 10.88
CA ALA A 91 -12.89 22.14 10.98
C ALA A 91 -13.47 22.62 9.63
N ALA A 92 -12.87 22.23 8.52
CA ALA A 92 -13.30 22.58 7.17
C ALA A 92 -14.38 21.64 6.60
N GLY A 93 -15.00 20.77 7.40
CA GLY A 93 -16.10 19.91 6.93
C GLY A 93 -15.82 18.42 7.06
N ALA A 94 -14.60 17.97 7.33
CA ALA A 94 -14.35 16.53 7.35
C ALA A 94 -15.15 15.78 8.43
N SER A 95 -15.71 16.45 9.45
CA SER A 95 -16.64 15.88 10.44
C SER A 95 -18.12 15.88 10.01
N GLY A 96 -18.50 16.55 8.92
CA GLY A 96 -19.89 16.73 8.50
C GLY A 96 -20.34 18.19 8.46
N GLU A 97 -19.67 19.06 9.21
CA GLU A 97 -20.03 20.48 9.39
C GLU A 97 -18.81 21.40 9.23
N ILE A 98 -19.04 22.63 8.77
CA ILE A 98 -18.00 23.65 8.62
C ILE A 98 -18.03 24.57 9.84
N TYR A 99 -16.88 24.71 10.50
CA TYR A 99 -16.70 25.62 11.62
C TYR A 99 -15.82 26.82 11.21
N GLU A 100 -16.38 27.81 10.50
CA GLU A 100 -15.61 28.96 9.97
C GLU A 100 -14.76 29.64 11.06
N GLU A 101 -15.33 29.92 12.24
CA GLU A 101 -14.59 30.55 13.36
C GLU A 101 -13.39 29.71 13.83
N ILE A 102 -13.55 28.38 13.89
CA ILE A 102 -12.46 27.47 14.24
C ILE A 102 -11.40 27.48 13.15
N VAL A 103 -11.81 27.48 11.87
CA VAL A 103 -10.86 27.58 10.75
C VAL A 103 -10.05 28.87 10.83
N GLU A 104 -10.69 30.02 11.09
CA GLU A 104 -9.97 31.30 11.29
C GLU A 104 -8.99 31.22 12.45
N CYS A 105 -9.42 30.63 13.57
CA CYS A 105 -8.56 30.46 14.74
C CYS A 105 -7.34 29.60 14.40
N ILE A 106 -7.51 28.47 13.70
CA ILE A 106 -6.42 27.59 13.26
C ILE A 106 -5.47 28.33 12.29
N LEU A 107 -6.01 29.11 11.34
CA LEU A 107 -5.20 29.86 10.37
C LEU A 107 -4.39 30.97 11.05
N ALA A 108 -4.92 31.59 12.12
CA ALA A 108 -4.22 32.63 12.88
C ALA A 108 -2.93 32.13 13.56
N PHE A 109 -2.81 30.82 13.85
CA PHE A 109 -1.58 30.20 14.36
C PHE A 109 -0.47 30.04 13.30
N GLY A 110 -0.64 30.58 12.09
CA GLY A 110 0.38 30.51 11.04
C GLY A 110 0.58 29.09 10.49
N SER A 111 -0.43 28.23 10.61
CA SER A 111 -0.38 26.83 10.21
C SER A 111 -0.52 26.64 8.68
N ALA A 112 0.20 27.43 7.89
CA ALA A 112 0.15 27.37 6.43
C ALA A 112 0.52 25.95 5.91
N ALA A 113 1.47 25.26 6.55
CA ALA A 113 1.79 23.89 6.20
C ALA A 113 0.58 22.92 6.24
N ASN A 114 -0.41 23.19 7.08
CA ASN A 114 -1.63 22.38 7.19
C ASN A 114 -2.67 22.69 6.11
N VAL A 115 -2.64 23.86 5.45
CA VAL A 115 -3.60 24.16 4.36
C VAL A 115 -3.32 23.30 3.12
N ALA A 116 -2.06 22.99 2.85
CA ALA A 116 -1.62 22.13 1.75
C ALA A 116 -1.46 20.65 2.17
N ALA A 117 -1.80 20.30 3.41
CA ALA A 117 -1.81 18.92 3.85
C ALA A 117 -2.91 18.14 3.10
N LYS A 118 -2.67 16.85 2.88
CA LYS A 118 -3.66 15.90 2.34
C LYS A 118 -3.99 14.83 3.38
N SER A 119 -5.26 14.41 3.40
CA SER A 119 -5.74 13.26 4.17
C SER A 119 -5.38 11.94 3.50
N ARG A 120 -5.76 10.81 4.11
CA ARG A 120 -5.60 9.48 3.52
C ARG A 120 -6.37 9.28 2.21
N SER A 121 -7.47 10.03 2.02
CA SER A 121 -8.23 10.06 0.76
C SER A 121 -7.80 11.19 -0.17
N PHE A 122 -6.59 11.73 0.04
CA PHE A 122 -5.94 12.74 -0.78
C PHE A 122 -6.68 14.07 -0.88
N ARG A 123 -7.53 14.37 0.11
CA ARG A 123 -8.29 15.61 0.21
C ARG A 123 -7.58 16.62 1.10
N THR A 124 -7.55 17.86 0.65
CA THR A 124 -7.11 19.03 1.41
C THR A 124 -8.27 19.60 2.23
N ALA A 125 -7.98 20.56 3.12
CA ALA A 125 -9.05 21.29 3.81
C ALA A 125 -9.99 22.03 2.85
N ALA A 126 -9.47 22.51 1.71
CA ALA A 126 -10.27 23.14 0.67
C ALA A 126 -11.25 22.14 0.01
N ASP A 127 -10.79 20.90 -0.23
CA ASP A 127 -11.63 19.85 -0.81
C ASP A 127 -12.76 19.47 0.14
N TYR A 128 -12.48 19.33 1.45
CA TYR A 128 -13.53 19.11 2.44
C TYR A 128 -14.52 20.29 2.48
N ALA A 129 -14.04 21.54 2.50
CA ALA A 129 -14.94 22.69 2.51
C ALA A 129 -15.86 22.75 1.27
N ALA A 130 -15.38 22.28 0.11
CA ALA A 130 -16.17 22.26 -1.12
C ALA A 130 -17.25 21.17 -1.13
N MET A 131 -17.08 20.09 -0.37
CA MET A 131 -18.03 18.97 -0.33
C MET A 131 -19.26 19.21 0.54
N HIS A 132 -19.18 20.14 1.49
CA HIS A 132 -20.24 20.40 2.46
C HIS A 132 -21.04 21.64 2.04
N PRO A 133 -22.23 21.49 1.44
CA PRO A 133 -23.04 22.61 1.01
C PRO A 133 -23.55 23.38 2.22
N GLY A 134 -23.10 24.61 2.37
CA GLY A 134 -23.54 25.51 3.43
C GLY A 134 -23.25 26.98 3.08
N PRO A 135 -23.92 27.95 3.74
CA PRO A 135 -23.59 29.36 3.60
C PRO A 135 -22.09 29.57 3.89
N GLY A 136 -21.35 30.15 2.94
CA GLY A 136 -19.93 30.42 3.10
C GLY A 136 -18.96 29.30 2.68
N SER A 137 -19.42 28.04 2.57
CA SER A 137 -18.60 26.88 2.14
C SER A 137 -17.76 27.13 0.89
N ALA A 138 -18.39 27.62 -0.19
CA ALA A 138 -17.71 27.95 -1.45
C ALA A 138 -16.67 29.07 -1.30
N ARG A 139 -16.95 30.07 -0.44
CA ARG A 139 -16.01 31.16 -0.15
C ARG A 139 -14.81 30.63 0.64
N LEU A 140 -15.06 29.82 1.67
CA LEU A 140 -14.03 29.19 2.48
C LEU A 140 -13.15 28.26 1.64
N ALA A 141 -13.75 27.40 0.81
CA ALA A 141 -13.03 26.49 -0.07
C ALA A 141 -12.10 27.25 -1.04
N ARG A 142 -12.58 28.33 -1.67
CA ARG A 142 -11.74 29.20 -2.51
C ARG A 142 -10.57 29.81 -1.74
N ARG A 143 -10.82 30.31 -0.52
CA ARG A 143 -9.77 30.89 0.32
C ARG A 143 -8.72 29.85 0.74
N LEU A 144 -9.15 28.69 1.23
CA LEU A 144 -8.26 27.59 1.61
C LEU A 144 -7.44 27.10 0.41
N LYS A 145 -8.03 27.07 -0.79
CA LYS A 145 -7.31 26.72 -2.03
C LYS A 145 -6.26 27.75 -2.41
N ALA A 146 -6.56 29.05 -2.26
CA ALA A 146 -5.59 30.12 -2.48
C ALA A 146 -4.40 30.02 -1.53
N LEU A 147 -4.68 29.86 -0.22
CA LEU A 147 -3.64 29.65 0.80
C LEU A 147 -2.82 28.39 0.53
N ALA A 148 -3.46 27.29 0.14
CA ALA A 148 -2.75 26.06 -0.20
C ALA A 148 -1.82 26.25 -1.40
N THR A 149 -2.24 27.03 -2.40
CA THR A 149 -1.42 27.36 -3.57
C THR A 149 -0.20 28.20 -3.18
N GLU A 150 -0.39 29.22 -2.35
CA GLU A 150 0.70 30.05 -1.83
C GLU A 150 1.70 29.23 -1.01
N GLU A 151 1.22 28.38 -0.10
CA GLU A 151 2.08 27.51 0.69
C GLU A 151 2.85 26.51 -0.19
N LEU A 152 2.21 25.92 -1.20
CA LEU A 152 2.87 25.02 -2.15
C LEU A 152 3.98 25.74 -2.91
N ALA A 153 3.77 26.99 -3.34
CA ALA A 153 4.80 27.80 -3.99
C ALA A 153 5.96 28.12 -3.03
N LYS A 154 5.66 28.50 -1.78
CA LYS A 154 6.65 28.82 -0.75
C LYS A 154 7.53 27.62 -0.37
N THR A 155 6.98 26.41 -0.43
CA THR A 155 7.65 25.17 0.02
C THR A 155 7.93 24.22 -1.14
N ALA A 156 8.03 24.74 -2.37
CA ALA A 156 8.22 23.95 -3.58
C ALA A 156 9.52 23.13 -3.56
N ASP A 157 10.57 23.63 -2.92
CA ASP A 157 11.89 23.00 -2.79
C ASP A 157 11.89 21.72 -1.93
N VAL A 158 10.94 21.60 -1.00
CA VAL A 158 10.78 20.44 -0.11
C VAL A 158 9.53 19.63 -0.43
N ARG A 159 8.96 19.80 -1.62
CA ARG A 159 7.75 19.10 -2.07
C ARG A 159 7.97 18.35 -3.37
N CYS A 160 7.20 17.29 -3.53
CA CYS A 160 7.17 16.53 -4.76
C CYS A 160 6.61 17.44 -5.87
N PRO A 161 7.34 17.63 -6.98
CA PRO A 161 6.91 18.53 -8.04
C PRO A 161 5.68 18.00 -8.79
N CYS A 162 5.40 16.69 -8.71
CA CYS A 162 4.24 16.07 -9.35
C CYS A 162 2.94 16.25 -8.54
N CYS A 163 2.96 15.97 -7.23
CA CYS A 163 1.73 15.93 -6.42
C CYS A 163 1.68 16.92 -5.24
N GLY A 164 2.74 17.70 -5.02
CA GLY A 164 2.86 18.66 -3.92
C GLY A 164 3.05 18.03 -2.53
N ALA A 165 3.22 16.71 -2.43
CA ALA A 165 3.44 16.04 -1.16
C ALA A 165 4.78 16.46 -0.54
N ALA A 166 4.80 16.66 0.78
CA ALA A 166 6.05 16.97 1.49
C ALA A 166 7.06 15.80 1.35
N LEU A 167 8.25 16.14 0.89
CA LEU A 167 9.38 15.23 0.77
C LEU A 167 10.07 15.07 2.12
N MET A 168 10.67 13.90 2.32
CA MET A 168 11.57 13.72 3.46
C MET A 168 12.91 14.38 3.14
N ARG A 169 13.40 15.24 4.04
CA ARG A 169 14.75 15.82 3.93
C ARG A 169 15.83 14.77 3.67
N ARG A 170 15.64 13.56 4.21
CA ARG A 170 16.48 12.40 3.97
C ARG A 170 15.63 11.18 3.67
N PRO A 171 15.55 10.74 2.40
CA PRO A 171 14.89 9.50 2.03
C PRO A 171 15.42 8.30 2.82
N ARG A 172 14.55 7.34 3.15
CA ARG A 172 14.98 6.11 3.83
C ARG A 172 15.97 5.29 3.01
N VAL A 173 15.82 5.26 1.68
CA VAL A 173 16.79 4.62 0.76
C VAL A 173 18.19 5.23 0.96
N ALA A 174 18.31 6.54 1.10
CA ALA A 174 19.59 7.21 1.36
C ALA A 174 20.23 6.81 2.70
N SER A 175 19.40 6.53 3.72
CA SER A 175 19.88 5.98 5.00
C SER A 175 20.47 4.56 4.83
N LEU A 176 19.82 3.71 4.03
CA LEU A 176 20.32 2.37 3.72
C LEU A 176 21.61 2.43 2.89
N ALA A 177 21.65 3.25 1.84
CA ALA A 177 22.84 3.46 1.02
C ALA A 177 24.04 3.93 1.86
N ASP A 178 23.84 4.87 2.79
CA ASP A 178 24.89 5.33 3.70
C ASP A 178 25.41 4.25 4.64
N ARG A 179 24.51 3.39 5.15
CA ARG A 179 24.93 2.23 5.94
C ARG A 179 25.75 1.26 5.11
N TYR A 180 25.41 1.06 3.84
CA TYR A 180 26.15 0.19 2.92
C TYR A 180 27.55 0.75 2.67
N ARG A 181 27.66 2.02 2.28
CA ARG A 181 28.96 2.69 2.05
C ARG A 181 29.89 2.66 3.25
N LYS A 182 29.33 2.68 4.47
CA LYS A 182 30.08 2.61 5.74
C LYS A 182 30.39 1.17 6.19
N GLY A 183 30.06 0.15 5.38
CA GLY A 183 30.25 -1.27 5.74
C GLY A 183 29.36 -1.74 6.89
N ARG A 184 28.25 -1.05 7.18
CA ARG A 184 27.33 -1.33 8.31
C ARG A 184 26.09 -2.14 7.91
N HIS A 185 25.94 -2.49 6.63
CA HIS A 185 24.95 -3.46 6.19
C HIS A 185 25.61 -4.84 6.10
N THR A 186 25.04 -5.81 6.82
CA THR A 186 25.50 -7.20 6.86
C THR A 186 24.65 -8.14 6.01
N ASN A 187 23.53 -7.65 5.48
CA ASN A 187 22.60 -8.43 4.67
C ASN A 187 23.14 -8.56 3.23
N PRO A 188 23.51 -9.77 2.76
CA PRO A 188 24.12 -9.97 1.44
C PRO A 188 23.26 -9.51 0.27
N LEU A 189 21.95 -9.75 0.32
CA LEU A 189 21.01 -9.34 -0.73
C LEU A 189 20.99 -7.82 -0.93
N LEU A 190 20.97 -7.06 0.17
CA LEU A 190 21.04 -5.60 0.12
C LEU A 190 22.43 -5.10 -0.28
N GLN A 191 23.49 -5.79 0.13
CA GLN A 191 24.85 -5.45 -0.32
C GLN A 191 24.98 -5.60 -1.84
N ARG A 192 24.46 -6.68 -2.43
CA ARG A 192 24.40 -6.88 -3.89
C ARG A 192 23.60 -5.78 -4.55
N PHE A 193 22.40 -5.47 -4.06
CA PHE A 193 21.58 -4.38 -4.60
C PHE A 193 22.31 -3.04 -4.67
N PHE A 194 22.94 -2.60 -3.57
CA PHE A 194 23.66 -1.32 -3.57
C PHE A 194 24.94 -1.34 -4.41
N LYS A 195 25.57 -2.51 -4.55
CA LYS A 195 26.80 -2.70 -5.34
C LYS A 195 26.52 -2.76 -6.83
N ASP A 196 25.59 -3.62 -7.22
CA ASP A 196 25.41 -4.08 -8.59
C ASP A 196 24.35 -3.26 -9.32
N TRP A 197 23.43 -2.58 -8.59
CA TRP A 197 22.33 -1.80 -9.18
C TRP A 197 22.40 -0.30 -8.78
N PRO A 198 23.54 0.40 -9.02
CA PRO A 198 23.73 1.78 -8.59
C PRO A 198 22.66 2.73 -9.13
N ASN A 199 22.40 2.65 -10.44
CA ASN A 199 21.41 3.50 -11.10
C ASN A 199 20.00 3.33 -10.52
N THR A 200 19.64 2.09 -10.13
CA THR A 200 18.30 1.79 -9.62
C THR A 200 18.07 2.40 -8.25
N TRP A 201 18.96 2.16 -7.27
CA TRP A 201 18.74 2.72 -5.93
C TRP A 201 18.92 4.24 -5.90
N GLU A 202 19.72 4.81 -6.80
CA GLU A 202 19.83 6.25 -7.00
C GLU A 202 18.52 6.86 -7.52
N ALA A 203 17.92 6.26 -8.55
CA ALA A 203 16.60 6.65 -9.03
C ALA A 203 15.54 6.63 -7.92
N LEU A 204 15.52 5.58 -7.08
CA LEU A 204 14.56 5.47 -5.96
C LEU A 204 14.70 6.58 -4.90
N MET A 205 15.78 7.36 -4.89
CA MET A 205 15.90 8.53 -4.03
C MET A 205 15.17 9.77 -4.57
N GLY A 206 14.78 9.76 -5.84
CA GLY A 206 14.09 10.87 -6.50
C GLY A 206 12.72 11.20 -5.87
N PRO A 207 12.26 12.45 -6.01
CA PRO A 207 10.98 12.90 -5.44
C PRO A 207 9.75 12.16 -5.99
N GLU A 208 9.85 11.58 -7.17
CA GLU A 208 8.84 10.74 -7.81
C GLU A 208 8.57 9.43 -7.05
N PHE A 209 9.52 8.99 -6.20
CA PHE A 209 9.42 7.79 -5.36
C PHE A 209 9.17 8.11 -3.87
N HIS A 210 8.71 9.33 -3.55
CA HIS A 210 8.55 9.78 -2.16
C HIS A 210 7.58 8.93 -1.32
N THR A 211 6.71 8.14 -1.94
CA THR A 211 5.81 7.18 -1.29
C THR A 211 6.58 6.06 -0.57
N PHE A 212 7.74 5.67 -1.11
CA PHE A 212 8.68 4.71 -0.49
C PHE A 212 9.44 5.32 0.67
N HIS A 213 9.79 6.60 0.58
CA HIS A 213 10.66 7.26 1.56
C HIS A 213 10.06 7.24 2.96
N LYS A 214 8.72 7.22 3.08
CA LYS A 214 7.99 7.17 4.35
C LYS A 214 7.71 5.75 4.86
N ALA A 215 7.99 4.71 4.08
CA ALA A 215 7.66 3.33 4.44
C ALA A 215 8.53 2.85 5.62
N ARG A 216 7.88 2.54 6.75
CA ARG A 216 8.58 2.08 7.97
C ARG A 216 9.29 0.75 7.75
N SER A 217 8.66 -0.10 6.95
CA SER A 217 9.05 -1.45 6.54
C SER A 217 9.93 -1.49 5.29
N LEU A 218 10.37 -0.34 4.74
CA LEU A 218 11.10 -0.30 3.46
C LEU A 218 12.26 -1.30 3.39
N HIS A 219 13.02 -1.44 4.47
CA HIS A 219 14.17 -2.36 4.52
C HIS A 219 13.74 -3.82 4.31
N LYS A 220 12.63 -4.20 4.93
CA LYS A 220 12.03 -5.54 4.81
C LYS A 220 11.44 -5.73 3.41
N GLU A 221 10.57 -4.81 2.98
CA GLU A 221 9.91 -4.85 1.66
C GLU A 221 10.92 -4.89 0.50
N LEU A 222 12.04 -4.15 0.64
CA LEU A 222 13.14 -4.17 -0.32
C LEU A 222 13.80 -5.55 -0.37
N SER A 223 14.10 -6.17 0.77
CA SER A 223 14.69 -7.52 0.79
C SER A 223 13.76 -8.59 0.21
N GLU A 224 12.45 -8.48 0.41
CA GLU A 224 11.47 -9.42 -0.15
C GLU A 224 11.34 -9.23 -1.66
N SER A 225 11.32 -7.97 -2.13
CA SER A 225 11.31 -7.64 -3.56
C SER A 225 12.55 -8.14 -4.27
N LEU A 226 13.73 -7.95 -3.69
CA LEU A 226 14.99 -8.37 -4.30
C LEU A 226 15.08 -9.90 -4.39
N ALA A 227 14.69 -10.63 -3.35
CA ALA A 227 14.72 -12.09 -3.38
C ALA A 227 13.78 -12.65 -4.46
N ALA A 228 12.58 -12.08 -4.60
CA ALA A 228 11.65 -12.49 -5.65
C ALA A 228 12.13 -12.10 -7.07
N LEU A 229 12.85 -10.99 -7.22
CA LEU A 229 13.46 -10.60 -8.50
C LEU A 229 14.70 -11.44 -8.85
N GLU A 230 15.48 -11.91 -7.87
CA GLU A 230 16.56 -12.88 -8.12
C GLU A 230 16.00 -14.20 -8.69
N GLU A 231 14.87 -14.69 -8.15
CA GLU A 231 14.19 -15.86 -8.72
C GLU A 231 13.63 -15.59 -10.13
N LEU A 232 13.12 -14.38 -10.38
CA LEU A 232 12.66 -14.00 -11.72
C LEU A 232 13.82 -14.03 -12.74
N GLU A 233 14.97 -13.49 -12.37
CA GLU A 233 16.17 -13.46 -13.20
C GLU A 233 16.71 -14.87 -13.46
N GLU A 234 16.66 -15.77 -12.47
CA GLU A 234 17.06 -17.18 -12.64
C GLU A 234 16.12 -17.95 -13.58
N LEU A 235 14.80 -17.77 -13.43
CA LEU A 235 13.79 -18.49 -14.20
C LEU A 235 13.61 -17.93 -15.62
N CYS A 236 13.95 -16.67 -15.83
CA CYS A 236 13.84 -15.96 -17.10
C CYS A 236 15.20 -15.39 -17.51
N PRO A 237 16.20 -16.24 -17.86
CA PRO A 237 17.56 -15.80 -18.20
C PRO A 237 17.61 -14.87 -19.42
N GLU A 238 16.56 -14.81 -20.24
CA GLU A 238 16.39 -13.83 -21.30
C GLU A 238 16.36 -12.38 -20.80
N LEU A 239 16.01 -12.13 -19.53
CA LEU A 239 16.03 -10.80 -18.92
C LEU A 239 17.45 -10.23 -18.81
N GLN A 240 18.47 -11.09 -18.79
CA GLN A 240 19.88 -10.70 -18.73
C GLN A 240 20.49 -10.41 -20.11
N ARG A 241 19.81 -10.79 -21.20
CA ARG A 241 20.37 -10.66 -22.55
C ARG A 241 19.96 -9.33 -23.15
N ASP A 242 20.90 -8.64 -23.80
CA ASP A 242 20.61 -7.40 -24.53
C ASP A 242 19.61 -7.62 -25.69
N GLU A 243 19.53 -8.84 -26.22
CA GLU A 243 18.54 -9.26 -27.23
C GLU A 243 17.21 -9.75 -26.60
N GLY A 244 17.06 -9.63 -25.29
CA GLY A 244 16.04 -10.26 -24.47
C GLY A 244 14.64 -10.21 -25.05
N LYS A 245 13.96 -11.36 -25.02
CA LYS A 245 12.54 -11.44 -25.35
C LYS A 245 11.77 -10.48 -24.46
N GLU A 246 10.81 -9.83 -25.08
CA GLU A 246 9.88 -8.95 -24.41
C GLU A 246 8.99 -9.77 -23.45
N LEU A 247 9.31 -9.73 -22.15
CA LEU A 247 8.51 -10.35 -21.08
C LEU A 247 7.50 -9.32 -20.52
N HIS A 248 6.40 -9.82 -20.00
CA HIS A 248 5.48 -9.07 -19.15
C HIS A 248 5.59 -9.55 -17.70
N LEU A 249 5.79 -8.64 -16.75
CA LEU A 249 5.69 -8.91 -15.32
C LEU A 249 4.38 -8.35 -14.77
N MET A 250 3.57 -9.18 -14.14
CA MET A 250 2.38 -8.76 -13.40
C MET A 250 2.61 -8.90 -11.90
N ASP A 251 2.69 -7.78 -11.18
CA ASP A 251 2.89 -7.70 -9.74
C ASP A 251 1.56 -7.57 -9.00
N LEU A 252 1.10 -8.66 -8.38
CA LEU A 252 -0.18 -8.76 -7.70
C LEU A 252 -0.07 -8.28 -6.25
N CYS A 253 -1.05 -7.46 -5.85
CA CYS A 253 -1.07 -6.79 -4.55
C CYS A 253 0.19 -5.96 -4.30
N CYS A 254 0.57 -5.20 -5.33
CA CYS A 254 1.85 -4.50 -5.36
C CYS A 254 1.97 -3.39 -4.30
N GLY A 255 0.86 -2.98 -3.67
CA GLY A 255 0.81 -1.99 -2.61
C GLY A 255 1.31 -0.63 -3.08
N LYS A 256 2.54 -0.27 -2.70
CA LYS A 256 3.21 0.96 -3.20
C LYS A 256 3.99 0.71 -4.48
N SER A 257 4.01 -0.52 -4.98
CA SER A 257 4.67 -0.93 -6.22
C SER A 257 6.20 -0.76 -6.20
N LEU A 258 6.83 -1.09 -5.05
CA LEU A 258 8.29 -1.12 -4.93
C LEU A 258 8.90 -2.15 -5.88
N THR A 259 8.33 -3.35 -5.95
CA THR A 259 8.78 -4.43 -6.83
C THR A 259 8.65 -4.03 -8.30
N CYS A 260 7.54 -3.39 -8.69
CA CYS A 260 7.38 -2.81 -10.03
C CYS A 260 8.50 -1.81 -10.37
N ALA A 261 8.79 -0.86 -9.47
CA ALA A 261 9.81 0.16 -9.70
C ALA A 261 11.22 -0.46 -9.84
N LEU A 262 11.54 -1.45 -9.01
CA LEU A 262 12.79 -2.19 -9.07
C LEU A 262 12.90 -2.97 -10.38
N ALA A 263 11.86 -3.71 -10.76
CA ALA A 263 11.85 -4.51 -11.98
C ALA A 263 11.98 -3.65 -13.24
N ALA A 264 11.21 -2.56 -13.33
CA ALA A 264 11.25 -1.66 -14.48
C ALA A 264 12.59 -0.93 -14.62
N SER A 265 13.20 -0.53 -13.50
CA SER A 265 14.53 0.09 -13.50
C SER A 265 15.62 -0.91 -13.89
N ARG A 266 15.54 -2.14 -13.38
CA ARG A 266 16.54 -3.18 -13.61
C ARG A 266 16.46 -3.76 -15.02
N PHE A 267 15.25 -3.89 -15.56
CA PHE A 267 14.97 -4.52 -16.85
C PHE A 267 14.19 -3.56 -17.77
N PRO A 268 14.85 -2.64 -18.48
CA PRO A 268 14.16 -1.59 -19.26
C PRO A 268 13.23 -2.09 -20.37
N LYS A 269 13.41 -3.33 -20.84
CA LYS A 269 12.57 -3.98 -21.87
C LYS A 269 11.33 -4.69 -21.30
N LEU A 270 11.28 -4.88 -20.00
CA LEU A 270 10.19 -5.55 -19.31
C LEU A 270 8.96 -4.64 -19.32
N THR A 271 7.81 -5.13 -19.77
CA THR A 271 6.53 -4.47 -19.49
C THR A 271 6.09 -4.88 -18.10
N VAL A 272 5.72 -3.94 -17.25
CA VAL A 272 5.33 -4.19 -15.86
C VAL A 272 3.90 -3.71 -15.65
N SER A 273 3.02 -4.60 -15.19
CA SER A 273 1.68 -4.26 -14.70
C SER A 273 1.63 -4.43 -13.18
N GLY A 274 1.51 -3.33 -12.43
CA GLY A 274 1.23 -3.38 -11.00
C GLY A 274 -0.28 -3.46 -10.76
N VAL A 275 -0.73 -4.38 -9.92
CA VAL A 275 -2.15 -4.61 -9.62
C VAL A 275 -2.41 -4.49 -8.12
N ASP A 276 -3.27 -3.57 -7.71
CA ASP A 276 -3.72 -3.46 -6.32
C ASP A 276 -5.07 -2.73 -6.25
N PHE A 277 -5.77 -2.82 -5.12
CA PHE A 277 -7.01 -2.08 -4.88
C PHE A 277 -6.75 -0.63 -4.42
N VAL A 278 -5.52 -0.32 -3.97
CA VAL A 278 -5.18 1.04 -3.52
C VAL A 278 -5.30 2.07 -4.64
N GLY A 279 -5.56 3.33 -4.28
CA GLY A 279 -5.64 4.40 -5.27
C GLY A 279 -4.27 4.70 -5.91
N PRO A 280 -4.23 5.22 -7.15
CA PRO A 280 -2.99 5.52 -7.88
C PRO A 280 -2.13 6.61 -7.21
N GLU A 281 -2.77 7.51 -6.47
CA GLU A 281 -2.16 8.44 -5.50
C GLU A 281 -1.15 7.86 -4.49
N ALA A 282 -1.23 6.55 -4.19
CA ALA A 282 -0.33 5.88 -3.26
C ALA A 282 0.96 5.39 -3.93
N LEU A 283 1.03 5.52 -5.25
CA LEU A 283 2.09 4.98 -6.09
C LEU A 283 3.15 6.02 -6.43
N PRO A 284 4.34 5.57 -6.85
CA PRO A 284 5.31 6.44 -7.51
C PRO A 284 4.75 7.12 -8.75
N HIS A 285 5.33 8.26 -9.07
CA HIS A 285 5.02 8.98 -10.31
C HIS A 285 5.83 8.41 -11.47
N TYR A 286 5.47 7.21 -11.94
CA TYR A 286 6.25 6.47 -12.96
C TYR A 286 6.53 7.27 -14.23
N GLU A 287 5.54 8.00 -14.74
CA GLU A 287 5.72 8.83 -15.92
C GLU A 287 6.78 9.93 -15.71
N TRP A 288 6.76 10.59 -14.55
CA TRP A 288 7.76 11.58 -14.15
C TRP A 288 9.13 10.95 -13.89
N ALA A 289 9.16 9.69 -13.45
CA ALA A 289 10.37 8.90 -13.31
C ALA A 289 10.97 8.44 -14.65
N GLY A 290 10.28 8.68 -15.77
CA GLY A 290 10.67 8.14 -17.08
C GLY A 290 10.40 6.63 -17.24
N MET A 291 9.67 6.01 -16.31
CA MET A 291 9.34 4.58 -16.32
C MET A 291 8.07 4.32 -17.14
N ARG A 292 8.17 4.50 -18.45
CA ARG A 292 7.04 4.31 -19.39
C ARG A 292 6.62 2.86 -19.59
N ASN A 293 7.43 1.92 -19.12
CA ASN A 293 7.17 0.48 -19.17
C ASN A 293 6.40 -0.03 -17.95
N VAL A 294 5.92 0.85 -17.06
CA VAL A 294 5.08 0.49 -15.92
C VAL A 294 3.68 1.02 -16.12
N GLU A 295 2.70 0.13 -16.00
CA GLU A 295 1.28 0.47 -15.93
C GLU A 295 0.69 -0.01 -14.61
N TYR A 296 -0.22 0.78 -14.05
CA TYR A 296 -0.94 0.42 -12.84
C TYR A 296 -2.40 0.12 -13.14
N LEU A 297 -2.88 -0.99 -12.62
CA LEU A 297 -4.27 -1.41 -12.68
C LEU A 297 -4.86 -1.41 -11.28
N GLN A 298 -5.75 -0.45 -11.02
CA GLN A 298 -6.51 -0.42 -9.77
C GLN A 298 -7.61 -1.50 -9.81
N GLN A 299 -7.36 -2.66 -9.22
CA GLN A 299 -8.24 -3.82 -9.23
C GLN A 299 -8.17 -4.57 -7.90
N ASP A 300 -9.32 -4.85 -7.30
CA ASP A 300 -9.41 -5.83 -6.22
C ASP A 300 -9.22 -7.24 -6.80
N VAL A 301 -8.10 -7.86 -6.47
CA VAL A 301 -7.71 -9.20 -6.93
C VAL A 301 -8.72 -10.26 -6.48
N LEU A 302 -9.46 -10.06 -5.38
CA LEU A 302 -10.49 -10.99 -4.90
C LEU A 302 -11.89 -10.71 -5.48
N ALA A 303 -12.08 -9.64 -6.25
CA ALA A 303 -13.36 -9.36 -6.88
C ALA A 303 -13.77 -10.50 -7.83
N GLN A 304 -15.08 -10.72 -7.99
CA GLN A 304 -15.60 -11.81 -8.82
C GLN A 304 -15.14 -11.72 -10.28
N ASN A 305 -15.00 -10.50 -10.81
CA ASN A 305 -14.54 -10.23 -12.17
C ASN A 305 -13.02 -10.05 -12.29
N SER A 306 -12.24 -10.23 -11.21
CA SER A 306 -10.80 -9.94 -11.24
C SER A 306 -10.06 -10.79 -12.28
N THR A 307 -10.36 -12.09 -12.36
CA THR A 307 -9.71 -13.01 -13.30
C THR A 307 -9.96 -12.62 -14.76
N SER A 308 -11.17 -12.15 -15.12
CA SER A 308 -11.47 -11.70 -16.48
C SER A 308 -10.70 -10.42 -16.82
N VAL A 309 -10.64 -9.46 -15.89
CA VAL A 309 -9.92 -8.20 -16.09
C VAL A 309 -8.41 -8.46 -16.23
N LEU A 310 -7.85 -9.31 -15.37
CA LEU A 310 -6.42 -9.62 -15.38
C LEU A 310 -6.01 -10.47 -16.59
N SER A 311 -6.83 -11.44 -17.00
CA SER A 311 -6.60 -12.20 -18.23
C SER A 311 -6.69 -11.34 -19.49
N GLN A 312 -7.63 -10.39 -19.55
CA GLN A 312 -7.70 -9.40 -20.62
C GLN A 312 -6.40 -8.58 -20.67
N ARG A 313 -5.93 -8.06 -19.53
CA ARG A 313 -4.67 -7.32 -19.48
C ARG A 313 -3.47 -8.13 -19.96
N ILE A 314 -3.39 -9.41 -19.55
CA ILE A 314 -2.34 -10.33 -20.02
C ILE A 314 -2.40 -10.50 -21.54
N ALA A 315 -3.60 -10.67 -22.10
CA ALA A 315 -3.79 -10.81 -23.54
C ALA A 315 -3.44 -9.53 -24.32
N GLU A 316 -3.77 -8.35 -23.79
CA GLU A 316 -3.47 -7.05 -24.41
C GLU A 316 -1.96 -6.81 -24.55
N VAL A 317 -1.15 -7.22 -23.57
CA VAL A 317 0.31 -7.04 -23.61
C VAL A 317 0.97 -7.95 -24.66
N GLN A 318 0.33 -9.07 -25.04
CA GLN A 318 0.80 -10.01 -26.06
C GLN A 318 2.23 -10.55 -25.85
N ARG A 319 2.62 -10.74 -24.58
CA ARG A 319 3.95 -11.24 -24.19
C ARG A 319 3.79 -12.42 -23.21
N PRO A 320 4.75 -13.37 -23.17
CA PRO A 320 4.83 -14.31 -22.06
C PRO A 320 4.81 -13.54 -20.74
N THR A 321 3.99 -14.01 -19.80
CA THR A 321 3.75 -13.31 -18.54
C THR A 321 4.36 -14.08 -17.37
N ALA A 322 5.15 -13.38 -16.56
CA ALA A 322 5.51 -13.79 -15.22
C ALA A 322 4.57 -13.10 -14.22
N ILE A 323 4.02 -13.86 -13.27
CA ILE A 323 3.30 -13.30 -12.13
C ILE A 323 4.24 -13.29 -10.93
N ILE A 324 4.30 -12.15 -10.25
CA ILE A 324 4.95 -12.02 -8.95
C ILE A 324 3.91 -11.57 -7.93
N GLY A 325 3.97 -12.13 -6.72
CA GLY A 325 3.06 -11.77 -5.65
C GLY A 325 3.76 -11.78 -4.32
N ILE A 326 4.04 -10.58 -3.80
CA ILE A 326 4.66 -10.40 -2.48
C ILE A 326 3.58 -9.99 -1.50
N HIS A 327 3.60 -10.60 -0.31
CA HIS A 327 2.57 -10.37 0.71
C HIS A 327 1.14 -10.73 0.30
N LEU A 328 0.99 -11.73 -0.57
CA LEU A 328 -0.32 -12.28 -0.88
C LEU A 328 -0.91 -12.93 0.38
N CYS A 329 -1.81 -12.21 1.05
CA CYS A 329 -2.46 -12.66 2.27
C CYS A 329 -3.62 -13.61 1.93
N GLY A 330 -3.62 -14.80 2.53
CA GLY A 330 -4.75 -15.72 2.43
C GLY A 330 -5.12 -16.04 0.98
N ARG A 331 -6.40 -15.85 0.63
CA ARG A 331 -6.92 -16.20 -0.70
C ARG A 331 -6.27 -15.47 -1.87
N LEU A 332 -5.50 -14.41 -1.62
CA LEU A 332 -4.76 -13.70 -2.66
C LEU A 332 -3.72 -14.61 -3.34
N SER A 333 -3.05 -15.50 -2.59
CA SER A 333 -2.09 -16.42 -3.21
C SER A 333 -2.78 -17.53 -4.00
N GLU A 334 -3.95 -17.99 -3.57
CA GLU A 334 -4.78 -18.90 -4.38
C GLU A 334 -5.19 -18.26 -5.70
N ARG A 335 -5.56 -16.96 -5.69
CA ARG A 335 -5.89 -16.22 -6.91
C ARG A 335 -4.69 -16.10 -7.85
N ALA A 336 -3.48 -15.92 -7.33
CA ALA A 336 -2.27 -15.94 -8.15
C ALA A 336 -2.03 -17.33 -8.79
N VAL A 337 -2.29 -18.40 -8.05
CA VAL A 337 -2.26 -19.78 -8.58
C VAL A 337 -3.33 -19.97 -9.68
N GLU A 338 -4.55 -19.48 -9.48
CA GLU A 338 -5.61 -19.52 -10.51
C GLU A 338 -5.19 -18.79 -11.79
N LEU A 339 -4.56 -17.60 -11.68
CA LEU A 339 -4.05 -16.86 -12.83
C LEU A 339 -2.87 -17.57 -13.52
N PHE A 340 -2.03 -18.27 -12.76
CA PHE A 340 -0.95 -19.08 -13.33
C PHE A 340 -1.48 -20.21 -14.23
N ALA A 341 -2.74 -20.64 -14.09
CA ALA A 341 -3.33 -21.62 -15.00
C ALA A 341 -3.51 -21.10 -16.44
N LEU A 342 -3.54 -19.77 -16.65
CA LEU A 342 -3.66 -19.16 -17.99
C LEU A 342 -2.45 -19.50 -18.85
N GLU A 343 -2.67 -19.86 -20.12
CA GLU A 343 -1.61 -20.33 -21.04
C GLU A 343 -0.49 -19.31 -21.22
N GLN A 344 -0.83 -18.01 -21.28
CA GLN A 344 0.14 -16.93 -21.45
C GLN A 344 1.04 -16.70 -20.23
N VAL A 345 0.64 -17.21 -19.06
CA VAL A 345 1.44 -17.12 -17.83
C VAL A 345 2.38 -18.31 -17.76
N THR A 346 3.68 -18.04 -17.91
CA THR A 346 4.73 -19.06 -17.98
C THR A 346 5.47 -19.23 -16.66
N THR A 347 5.49 -18.19 -15.84
CA THR A 347 6.25 -18.13 -14.59
C THR A 347 5.37 -17.57 -13.47
N CYS A 348 5.47 -18.12 -12.27
CA CYS A 348 4.80 -17.64 -11.07
C CYS A 348 5.77 -17.65 -9.88
N ILE A 349 5.85 -16.53 -9.17
CA ILE A 349 6.73 -16.31 -8.02
C ILE A 349 5.89 -15.77 -6.88
N LEU A 350 5.75 -16.56 -5.81
CA LEU A 350 4.93 -16.21 -4.65
C LEU A 350 5.79 -16.09 -3.41
N VAL A 351 5.66 -14.97 -2.70
CA VAL A 351 6.18 -14.75 -1.35
C VAL A 351 4.99 -14.59 -0.40
N PRO A 352 4.29 -15.70 -0.06
CA PRO A 352 3.10 -15.65 0.79
C PRO A 352 3.49 -15.12 2.18
N CYS A 353 2.55 -14.49 2.89
CA CYS A 353 2.84 -13.94 4.21
C CYS A 353 1.81 -14.30 5.30
N CYS A 354 0.56 -14.55 4.94
CA CYS A 354 -0.52 -14.81 5.88
C CYS A 354 -1.37 -15.98 5.41
N LEU A 355 -1.86 -16.78 6.36
CA LEU A 355 -2.90 -17.76 6.13
C LEU A 355 -4.24 -17.04 5.84
N PRO A 356 -5.18 -17.69 5.14
CA PRO A 356 -6.54 -17.16 5.00
C PRO A 356 -7.23 -17.01 6.37
N HIS A 357 -8.37 -16.33 6.40
CA HIS A 357 -9.20 -16.38 7.61
C HIS A 357 -9.77 -17.81 7.77
N LEU A 358 -9.96 -18.32 9.00
CA LEU A 358 -10.44 -19.70 9.23
C LEU A 358 -11.68 -20.07 8.39
N ARG A 359 -12.63 -19.14 8.27
CA ARG A 359 -13.87 -19.32 7.47
C ARG A 359 -13.64 -19.48 5.96
N GLN A 360 -12.46 -19.11 5.50
CA GLN A 360 -12.01 -19.12 4.10
C GLN A 360 -10.88 -20.12 3.87
N ALA A 361 -10.40 -20.79 4.91
CA ALA A 361 -9.29 -21.71 4.82
C ALA A 361 -9.72 -23.01 4.10
N PRO A 362 -8.85 -23.60 3.27
CA PRO A 362 -9.04 -24.95 2.79
C PRO A 362 -9.29 -25.92 3.95
N ALA A 363 -10.19 -26.88 3.76
CA ALA A 363 -10.55 -27.85 4.80
C ALA A 363 -9.32 -28.57 5.38
N SER A 364 -8.36 -28.90 4.51
CA SER A 364 -7.08 -29.52 4.86
C SER A 364 -6.25 -28.71 5.85
N LEU A 365 -6.40 -27.38 5.88
CA LEU A 365 -5.60 -26.47 6.70
C LEU A 365 -6.32 -25.95 7.95
N THR A 366 -7.59 -26.34 8.16
CA THR A 366 -8.38 -25.90 9.33
C THR A 366 -7.71 -26.26 10.67
N HIS A 367 -6.91 -27.33 10.70
CA HIS A 367 -6.17 -27.77 11.87
C HIS A 367 -5.08 -26.77 12.31
N LEU A 368 -4.59 -25.91 11.41
CA LEU A 368 -3.56 -24.91 11.69
C LEU A 368 -4.04 -23.75 12.57
N TYR A 369 -5.36 -23.55 12.68
CA TYR A 369 -5.97 -22.46 13.44
C TYR A 369 -6.18 -22.81 14.92
N ARG A 370 -5.68 -23.96 15.38
CA ARG A 370 -5.69 -24.33 16.79
C ARG A 370 -4.62 -23.51 17.53
N ASN A 371 -4.92 -23.06 18.75
CA ASN A 371 -4.08 -22.14 19.54
C ASN A 371 -2.65 -22.63 19.87
N SER A 372 -2.28 -23.85 19.47
CA SER A 372 -1.01 -24.49 19.79
C SER A 372 -0.05 -24.63 18.61
N VAL A 373 -0.44 -24.28 17.38
CA VAL A 373 0.41 -24.47 16.20
C VAL A 373 1.35 -23.25 16.03
N PRO A 374 2.68 -23.42 16.04
CA PRO A 374 3.63 -22.32 15.83
C PRO A 374 3.44 -21.63 14.47
N ASP A 375 3.61 -20.29 14.38
CA ASP A 375 3.44 -19.53 13.12
C ASP A 375 4.35 -20.04 11.99
N ALA A 376 5.58 -20.47 12.31
CA ALA A 376 6.48 -21.07 11.33
C ALA A 376 5.91 -22.36 10.71
N THR A 377 5.26 -23.21 11.52
CA THR A 377 4.57 -24.42 11.05
C THR A 377 3.36 -24.06 10.22
N GLN A 378 2.53 -23.12 10.68
CA GLN A 378 1.37 -22.64 9.90
C GLN A 378 1.80 -22.11 8.53
N TYR A 379 2.90 -21.36 8.49
CA TYR A 379 3.46 -20.80 7.28
C TYR A 379 4.00 -21.88 6.32
N ALA A 380 4.76 -22.85 6.84
CA ALA A 380 5.30 -23.94 6.03
C ALA A 380 4.17 -24.79 5.41
N GLU A 381 3.16 -25.15 6.19
CA GLU A 381 2.00 -25.91 5.71
C GLU A 381 1.17 -25.12 4.68
N TRP A 382 1.06 -23.79 4.85
CA TRP A 382 0.44 -22.94 3.84
C TRP A 382 1.25 -22.92 2.53
N ALA A 383 2.56 -22.82 2.62
CA ALA A 383 3.44 -22.88 1.45
C ALA A 383 3.36 -24.24 0.74
N SER A 384 3.32 -25.34 1.50
CA SER A 384 3.14 -26.71 0.97
C SER A 384 1.81 -26.84 0.22
N TYR A 385 0.71 -26.34 0.78
CA TYR A 385 -0.59 -26.33 0.11
C TYR A 385 -0.54 -25.58 -1.24
N LEU A 386 0.06 -24.39 -1.28
CA LEU A 386 0.20 -23.63 -2.52
C LEU A 386 1.10 -24.33 -3.53
N GLN A 387 2.16 -24.99 -3.07
CA GLN A 387 3.06 -25.79 -3.89
C GLN A 387 2.31 -26.97 -4.53
N GLU A 388 1.50 -27.72 -3.78
CA GLU A 388 0.66 -28.80 -4.30
C GLU A 388 -0.30 -28.28 -5.38
N ARG A 389 -0.96 -27.15 -5.13
CA ARG A 389 -1.87 -26.51 -6.09
C ARG A 389 -1.19 -26.08 -7.38
N LEU A 390 0.08 -25.66 -7.32
CA LEU A 390 0.87 -25.35 -8.53
C LEU A 390 1.28 -26.63 -9.27
N MET A 391 1.56 -27.72 -8.56
CA MET A 391 1.94 -29.02 -9.15
C MET A 391 0.77 -29.72 -9.85
N GLU A 392 -0.48 -29.41 -9.50
CA GLU A 392 -1.67 -29.92 -10.19
C GLU A 392 -1.72 -29.51 -11.67
N MET A 393 -0.99 -28.47 -12.08
CA MET A 393 -0.97 -27.97 -13.46
C MET A 393 0.00 -28.77 -14.34
N PRO A 394 -0.46 -29.37 -15.46
CA PRO A 394 0.37 -30.21 -16.31
C PRO A 394 1.66 -29.54 -16.81
N GLY A 395 2.78 -30.26 -16.74
CA GLY A 395 4.08 -29.76 -17.24
C GLY A 395 4.71 -28.67 -16.38
N THR A 396 4.19 -28.40 -15.19
CA THR A 396 4.73 -27.39 -14.27
C THR A 396 5.88 -27.96 -13.45
N VAL A 397 6.97 -27.20 -13.32
CA VAL A 397 8.06 -27.43 -12.38
C VAL A 397 7.91 -26.44 -11.24
N VAL A 398 7.73 -26.94 -10.02
CA VAL A 398 7.55 -26.12 -8.82
C VAL A 398 8.75 -26.29 -7.90
N ARG A 399 9.29 -25.20 -7.37
CA ARG A 399 10.38 -25.18 -6.39
C ARG A 399 9.99 -24.32 -5.19
N THR A 400 10.51 -24.68 -4.04
CA THR A 400 10.42 -23.89 -2.81
C THR A 400 11.83 -23.47 -2.46
N VAL A 401 12.12 -22.18 -2.58
CA VAL A 401 13.44 -21.61 -2.31
C VAL A 401 13.43 -20.94 -0.95
N LEU A 402 14.41 -21.28 -0.12
CA LEU A 402 14.67 -20.54 1.12
C LEU A 402 15.57 -19.34 0.79
N ALA A 403 15.07 -18.13 1.04
CA ALA A 403 15.82 -16.89 0.88
C ALA A 403 16.37 -16.43 2.25
N PRO A 404 17.55 -16.90 2.70
CA PRO A 404 18.04 -16.63 4.05
C PRO A 404 18.26 -15.14 4.33
N ASP A 405 18.49 -14.36 3.27
CA ASP A 405 18.75 -12.92 3.31
C ASP A 405 17.46 -12.07 3.26
N MET A 406 16.27 -12.66 3.12
CA MET A 406 15.03 -11.94 3.38
C MET A 406 14.95 -11.57 4.86
N MET A 407 14.61 -10.29 5.14
CA MET A 407 14.53 -9.80 6.51
C MET A 407 13.22 -10.16 7.23
N SER A 408 12.29 -10.81 6.55
CA SER A 408 11.10 -11.38 7.14
C SER A 408 11.43 -12.68 7.89
N GLU A 409 10.54 -13.10 8.79
CA GLU A 409 10.59 -14.46 9.36
C GLU A 409 10.13 -15.50 8.33
N LYS A 410 9.29 -15.08 7.38
CA LYS A 410 8.67 -15.88 6.33
C LYS A 410 9.52 -15.79 5.06
N ARG A 411 10.53 -16.65 4.98
CA ARG A 411 11.63 -16.60 3.99
C ARG A 411 11.51 -17.59 2.84
N LEU A 412 10.32 -18.15 2.62
CA LEU A 412 10.08 -19.07 1.51
C LEU A 412 9.59 -18.30 0.29
N VAL A 413 10.22 -18.55 -0.86
CA VAL A 413 9.78 -18.11 -2.18
C VAL A 413 9.34 -19.35 -2.95
N LEU A 414 8.06 -19.41 -3.30
CA LEU A 414 7.53 -20.48 -4.15
C LEU A 414 7.69 -20.03 -5.60
N THR A 415 8.29 -20.89 -6.42
CA THR A 415 8.43 -20.64 -7.85
C THR A 415 7.78 -21.75 -8.65
N ALA A 416 7.11 -21.40 -9.74
CA ALA A 416 6.56 -22.35 -10.68
C ALA A 416 6.83 -21.88 -12.11
N THR A 417 7.21 -22.82 -12.96
CA THR A 417 7.40 -22.58 -14.40
C THR A 417 6.70 -23.66 -15.21
N LYS A 418 6.05 -23.27 -16.30
CA LYS A 418 5.54 -24.23 -17.28
C LYS A 418 6.69 -24.59 -18.21
N ARG A 419 6.90 -25.88 -18.46
CA ARG A 419 7.77 -26.30 -19.56
C ARG A 419 7.20 -25.71 -20.85
N ALA A 420 8.05 -25.11 -21.67
CA ALA A 420 7.66 -24.61 -22.99
C ALA A 420 7.15 -25.81 -23.82
N THR A 421 5.85 -26.07 -23.78
CA THR A 421 5.19 -27.06 -24.62
C THR A 421 5.16 -26.48 -26.02
N HIS A 422 6.29 -26.54 -26.75
CA HIS A 422 6.50 -26.02 -28.11
C HIS A 422 5.38 -25.08 -28.53
N CYS A 423 5.28 -23.94 -27.85
CA CYS A 423 4.25 -22.98 -28.14
C CYS A 423 4.72 -22.41 -29.47
N VAL A 424 4.22 -22.98 -30.56
CA VAL A 424 4.48 -22.52 -31.92
C VAL A 424 3.86 -21.15 -31.92
N PHE A 425 4.67 -20.15 -31.58
CA PHE A 425 4.29 -18.75 -31.63
C PHE A 425 3.97 -18.53 -33.09
N MET A 426 2.68 -18.59 -33.44
CA MET A 426 2.27 -18.39 -34.81
C MET A 426 2.78 -17.01 -35.16
N PRO A 427 3.73 -16.89 -36.10
CA PRO A 427 4.29 -15.60 -36.46
C PRO A 427 3.13 -14.69 -36.81
N ARG A 428 3.13 -13.46 -36.24
CA ARG A 428 2.13 -12.44 -36.55
C ARG A 428 1.87 -12.48 -38.04
N MET A 429 0.68 -12.93 -38.46
CA MET A 429 0.32 -12.81 -39.87
C MET A 429 0.45 -11.32 -40.19
N PRO A 430 1.25 -10.93 -41.20
CA PRO A 430 1.30 -9.55 -41.61
C PRO A 430 -0.13 -9.14 -41.92
N TRP A 431 -0.63 -8.13 -41.20
CA TRP A 431 -1.88 -7.48 -41.57
C TRP A 431 -1.67 -6.96 -42.98
N ILE A 432 -2.24 -7.68 -43.96
CA ILE A 432 -2.35 -7.20 -45.33
C ILE A 432 -3.33 -6.03 -45.23
N ASN A 433 -2.78 -4.82 -45.21
CA ASN A 433 -3.57 -3.63 -45.44
C ASN A 433 -4.19 -3.81 -46.83
N GLY A 434 -5.50 -4.07 -46.87
CA GLY A 434 -6.27 -3.99 -48.11
C GLY A 434 -6.37 -2.51 -48.48
N ASP A 435 -5.76 -2.17 -49.62
CA ASP A 435 -6.06 -0.96 -50.38
C ASP A 435 -7.53 -0.93 -50.82
#